data_AF-A0A7R9VVT2-F1
#
_entry.id   AF-A0A7R9VVT2-F1
#
_cell.length_a   1.000
_cell.length_b   1.000
_cell.length_c   1.000
_cell.angle_alpha   90.00
_cell.angle_beta   90.00
_cell.angle_gamma   90.00
#
_symmetry.space_group_name_H-M   'P 1'
#
loop_
_entity.id
_entity.type
_entity.pdbx_description
1 polymer ?
#
loop_
_entity_poly.entity_id
_entity_poly.type
_entity_poly.pdbx_seq_one_letter_code
_entity_poly.pdbx_strand_id
1 'polypeptide(L)'
;GLGLGPNTKSAILRKGLDEMRRFSKALYPSIRDSTFLESCGMADLIATCYGGRNRLVAMEYTKAIMAGQPASFEELEAKLLNGQKLQGVLTSNEVQEILVQKGWQQDFPLMTTINAIVNGKLTPSDVTRDVQACKQLLTPEKKAAAPKKKIPTRAPLDLTMTV
;
A
#
# COMPACT_ATOMS: atom_id res chain seq x y z
N GLY A 1 6.50 12.87 2.74
CA GLY A 1 6.93 13.25 4.09
C GLY A 1 8.35 12.83 4.43
N LEU A 2 9.01 11.94 3.68
CA LEU A 2 10.34 11.38 4.02
C LEU A 2 11.54 12.33 3.81
N GLY A 3 11.35 13.56 3.35
CA GLY A 3 12.47 14.46 3.05
C GLY A 3 13.37 14.04 1.87
N LEU A 4 12.93 13.10 1.02
CA LEU A 4 13.74 12.60 -0.10
C LEU A 4 14.06 13.68 -1.12
N GLY A 5 15.29 13.63 -1.63
CA GLY A 5 15.79 14.52 -2.68
C GLY A 5 15.13 14.31 -4.05
N PRO A 6 15.38 15.23 -5.00
CA PRO A 6 14.75 15.20 -6.32
C PRO A 6 15.08 13.92 -7.11
N ASN A 7 16.32 13.41 -7.03
CA ASN A 7 16.73 12.21 -7.77
C ASN A 7 15.93 10.97 -7.35
N THR A 8 15.70 10.78 -6.06
CA THR A 8 14.90 9.66 -5.54
C THR A 8 13.44 9.80 -5.95
N LYS A 9 12.88 11.02 -5.92
CA LYS A 9 11.52 11.28 -6.40
C LYS A 9 11.38 10.95 -7.88
N SER A 10 12.32 11.40 -8.71
CA SER A 10 12.34 11.09 -10.15
C SER A 10 12.46 9.59 -10.41
N ALA A 11 13.24 8.86 -9.62
CA ALA A 11 13.34 7.40 -9.72
C ALA A 11 11.99 6.71 -9.41
N ILE A 12 11.26 7.17 -8.39
CA ILE A 12 9.93 6.67 -8.05
C ILE A 12 8.92 6.99 -9.16
N LEU A 13 8.90 8.22 -9.67
CA LEU A 13 8.01 8.61 -10.79
C LEU A 13 8.26 7.76 -12.03
N ARG A 14 9.53 7.58 -12.41
CA ARG A 14 9.92 6.75 -13.56
C ARG A 14 9.44 5.31 -13.41
N LYS A 15 9.62 4.72 -12.22
CA LYS A 15 9.14 3.35 -11.93
C LYS A 15 7.62 3.26 -11.94
N GLY A 16 6.93 4.25 -11.36
CA GLY A 16 5.47 4.34 -11.39
C GLY A 16 4.92 4.38 -12.82
N LEU A 17 5.52 5.20 -13.69
CA LEU A 17 5.11 5.27 -15.10
C LEU A 17 5.34 3.94 -15.83
N ASP A 18 6.46 3.25 -15.58
CA ASP A 18 6.72 1.93 -16.16
C ASP A 18 5.71 0.88 -15.69
N GLU A 19 5.40 0.84 -14.39
CA GLU A 19 4.38 -0.07 -13.85
C GLU A 19 2.99 0.25 -14.40
N MET A 20 2.59 1.53 -14.51
CA MET A 20 1.34 1.93 -15.16
C MET A 20 1.27 1.44 -16.60
N ARG A 21 2.36 1.58 -17.36
CA ARG A 21 2.47 1.11 -18.74
C ARG A 21 2.32 -0.40 -18.84
N ARG A 22 3.09 -1.14 -18.04
CA ARG A 22 3.08 -2.60 -18.03
C ARG A 22 1.73 -3.15 -17.57
N PHE A 23 1.11 -2.54 -16.56
CA PHE A 23 -0.19 -2.95 -16.02
C PHE A 23 -1.28 -2.75 -17.06
N SER A 24 -1.30 -1.58 -17.70
CA SER A 24 -2.25 -1.25 -18.76
C SER A 24 -2.15 -2.24 -19.92
N LYS A 25 -0.92 -2.57 -20.37
CA LYS A 25 -0.69 -3.55 -21.45
C LYS A 25 -1.00 -4.99 -21.06
N ALA A 26 -0.81 -5.36 -19.79
CA ALA A 26 -1.14 -6.68 -19.27
C ALA A 26 -2.67 -6.90 -19.27
N LEU A 27 -3.45 -5.86 -18.98
CA LEU A 27 -4.91 -5.90 -19.07
C LEU A 27 -5.42 -5.76 -20.52
N TYR A 28 -4.81 -4.86 -21.28
CA TYR A 28 -5.24 -4.49 -22.63
C TYR A 28 -4.04 -4.40 -23.59
N PRO A 29 -3.72 -5.49 -24.30
CA PRO A 29 -2.55 -5.56 -25.18
C PRO A 29 -2.55 -4.53 -26.33
N SER A 30 -3.71 -3.98 -26.70
CA SER A 30 -3.87 -2.98 -27.76
C SER A 30 -3.39 -1.56 -27.38
N ILE A 31 -3.05 -1.32 -26.11
CA ILE A 31 -2.60 0.00 -25.66
C ILE A 31 -1.25 0.35 -26.28
N ARG A 32 -1.18 1.56 -26.85
CA ARG A 32 0.00 2.10 -27.54
C ARG A 32 0.96 2.76 -26.55
N ASP A 33 2.26 2.62 -26.79
CA ASP A 33 3.29 3.26 -25.96
C ASP A 33 3.25 4.79 -26.03
N SER A 34 2.87 5.34 -27.19
CA SER A 34 2.74 6.79 -27.37
C SER A 34 1.73 7.42 -26.42
N THR A 35 0.67 6.70 -26.02
CA THR A 35 -0.34 7.21 -25.08
C THR A 35 0.26 7.62 -23.74
N PHE A 36 1.33 6.96 -23.27
CA PHE A 36 2.00 7.32 -22.02
C PHE A 36 2.84 8.60 -22.13
N LEU A 37 3.16 9.03 -23.35
CA LEU A 37 3.87 10.29 -23.63
C LEU A 37 2.90 11.47 -23.78
N GLU A 38 1.61 11.20 -23.94
CA GLU A 38 0.57 12.23 -24.03
C GLU A 38 0.23 12.81 -22.64
N SER A 39 -0.59 13.87 -22.65
CA SER A 39 -1.00 14.59 -21.44
C SER A 39 -1.60 13.66 -20.36
N CYS A 40 -2.43 12.70 -20.76
CA CYS A 40 -3.07 11.73 -19.85
C CYS A 40 -2.10 10.70 -19.23
N GLY A 41 -0.87 10.61 -19.71
CA GLY A 41 0.16 9.73 -19.16
C GLY A 41 1.14 10.50 -18.30
N MET A 42 2.29 10.86 -18.89
CA MET A 42 3.40 11.45 -18.16
C MET A 42 3.09 12.84 -17.58
N ALA A 43 2.37 13.70 -18.31
CA ALA A 43 2.12 15.06 -17.85
C ALA A 43 1.19 15.08 -16.62
N ASP A 44 0.09 14.33 -16.68
CA ASP A 44 -0.84 14.20 -15.55
C ASP A 44 -0.18 13.55 -14.33
N LEU A 45 0.64 12.51 -14.54
CA LEU A 45 1.41 11.89 -13.46
C LEU A 45 2.31 12.91 -12.75
N ILE A 46 3.07 13.71 -13.51
CA ILE A 46 3.95 14.75 -12.94
C ILE A 46 3.11 15.78 -12.20
N ALA A 47 2.08 16.34 -12.82
CA ALA A 47 1.23 17.36 -12.21
C ALA A 47 0.63 16.87 -10.88
N THR A 48 0.12 15.64 -10.85
CA THR A 48 -0.48 15.04 -9.65
C THR A 48 0.56 14.70 -8.58
N CYS A 49 1.74 14.20 -8.97
CA CYS A 49 2.82 13.88 -8.02
C CYS A 49 3.42 15.12 -7.34
N TYR A 50 3.37 16.30 -7.97
CA TYR A 50 3.90 17.55 -7.41
C TYR A 50 2.83 18.47 -6.82
N GLY A 51 1.60 18.47 -7.34
CA GLY A 51 0.54 19.40 -6.92
C GLY A 51 -0.76 18.75 -6.44
N GLY A 52 -0.91 17.42 -6.55
CA GLY A 52 -2.17 16.74 -6.29
C GLY A 52 -2.53 16.57 -4.81
N ARG A 53 -3.83 16.40 -4.55
CA ARG A 53 -4.39 16.09 -3.22
C ARG A 53 -3.86 14.78 -2.64
N ASN A 54 -3.68 13.77 -3.49
CA ASN A 54 -3.05 12.50 -3.10
C ASN A 54 -1.66 12.72 -2.50
N ARG A 55 -0.83 13.57 -3.14
CA ARG A 55 0.50 13.93 -2.63
C ARG A 55 0.41 14.65 -1.28
N LEU A 56 -0.50 15.62 -1.14
CA LEU A 56 -0.66 16.37 0.11
C LEU A 56 -0.99 15.45 1.28
N VAL A 57 -2.04 14.63 1.15
CA VAL A 57 -2.49 13.75 2.24
C VAL A 57 -1.45 12.67 2.53
N ALA A 58 -0.87 12.02 1.50
CA ALA A 58 0.18 11.02 1.70
C ALA A 58 1.43 11.63 2.35
N MET A 59 1.74 12.90 2.09
CA MET A 59 2.84 13.61 2.73
C MET A 59 2.60 13.80 4.23
N GLU A 60 1.41 14.22 4.63
CA GLU A 60 1.04 14.38 6.05
C GLU A 60 0.94 13.03 6.76
N TYR A 61 0.35 12.01 6.14
CA TYR A 61 0.37 10.63 6.64
C TYR A 61 1.80 10.18 6.92
N THR A 62 2.70 10.34 5.95
CA THR A 62 4.10 9.98 6.12
C THR A 62 4.74 10.72 7.29
N LYS A 63 4.52 12.04 7.44
CA LYS A 63 5.10 12.82 8.54
C LYS A 63 4.64 12.29 9.90
N ALA A 64 3.34 12.01 10.05
CA ALA A 64 2.78 11.48 11.29
C ALA A 64 3.36 10.11 11.64
N ILE A 65 3.38 9.17 10.69
CA ILE A 65 3.97 7.83 10.91
C ILE A 65 5.45 7.93 11.29
N MET A 66 6.22 8.79 10.64
CA MET A 66 7.64 8.99 10.97
C MET A 66 7.85 9.65 12.34
N ALA A 67 6.87 10.40 12.85
CA ALA A 67 6.88 10.96 14.19
C ALA A 67 6.34 9.99 15.26
N GLY A 68 6.01 8.75 14.89
CA GLY A 68 5.41 7.76 15.79
C GLY A 68 3.96 8.09 16.18
N GLN A 69 3.29 8.95 15.42
CA GLN A 69 1.91 9.35 15.67
C GLN A 69 0.95 8.45 14.88
N PRO A 70 -0.18 8.03 15.47
CA PRO A 70 -1.22 7.36 14.72
C PRO A 70 -1.80 8.31 13.67
N ALA A 71 -2.04 7.81 12.46
CA ALA A 71 -2.71 8.53 11.41
C ALA A 71 -3.43 7.55 10.48
N SER A 72 -4.62 7.92 10.03
CA SER A 72 -5.35 7.23 8.97
C SER A 72 -5.54 8.15 7.76
N PHE A 73 -5.72 7.56 6.58
CA PHE A 73 -6.01 8.32 5.38
C PHE A 73 -7.41 8.96 5.42
N GLU A 74 -8.36 8.31 6.10
CA GLU A 74 -9.73 8.78 6.30
C GLU A 74 -9.77 10.06 7.14
N GLU A 75 -9.06 10.10 8.26
CA GLU A 75 -8.97 11.29 9.11
C GLU A 75 -8.28 12.44 8.39
N LEU A 76 -7.19 12.14 7.66
CA LEU A 76 -6.45 13.15 6.90
C LEU A 76 -7.24 13.66 5.69
N GLU A 77 -8.02 12.83 5.02
CA GLU A 77 -8.97 13.24 3.98
C GLU A 77 -9.96 14.27 4.56
N ALA A 78 -10.65 13.91 5.64
CA ALA A 78 -11.65 14.76 6.26
C ALA A 78 -11.07 16.10 6.71
N LYS A 79 -9.85 16.08 7.27
CA LYS A 79 -9.16 17.27 7.78
C LYS A 79 -8.61 18.18 6.68
N LEU A 80 -8.08 17.62 5.60
CA LEU A 80 -7.27 18.37 4.63
C LEU A 80 -8.03 18.72 3.35
N LEU A 81 -9.07 17.98 3.01
CA LEU A 81 -9.67 18.04 1.67
C LEU A 81 -11.04 18.74 1.61
N ASN A 82 -11.55 19.29 2.73
CA ASN A 82 -12.79 20.09 2.77
C ASN A 82 -13.97 19.44 2.01
N GLY A 83 -14.18 18.14 2.24
CA GLY A 83 -15.25 17.35 1.60
C GLY A 83 -14.88 16.72 0.25
N GLN A 84 -13.70 17.01 -0.30
CA GLN A 84 -13.22 16.33 -1.50
C GLN A 84 -12.64 14.94 -1.19
N LYS A 85 -12.75 14.01 -2.14
CA LYS A 85 -12.33 12.61 -1.99
C LYS A 85 -10.91 12.31 -2.45
N LEU A 86 -10.24 11.43 -1.71
CA LEU A 86 -8.90 10.92 -1.92
C LEU A 86 -8.94 9.63 -2.75
N GLN A 87 -8.92 9.77 -4.07
CA GLN A 87 -9.09 8.64 -4.99
C GLN A 87 -7.90 7.65 -4.96
N GLY A 88 -6.69 8.12 -4.65
CA GLY A 88 -5.48 7.29 -4.77
C GLY A 88 -5.46 6.08 -3.83
N VAL A 89 -6.05 6.19 -2.63
CA VAL A 89 -6.14 5.07 -1.68
C VAL A 89 -7.11 4.00 -2.18
N LEU A 90 -8.27 4.41 -2.67
CA LEU A 90 -9.28 3.52 -3.24
C LEU A 90 -8.72 2.76 -4.45
N THR A 91 -8.15 3.50 -5.42
CA THR A 91 -7.54 2.90 -6.61
C THR A 91 -6.37 1.97 -6.25
N SER A 92 -5.59 2.29 -5.21
CA SER A 92 -4.52 1.39 -4.76
C SER A 92 -5.06 0.04 -4.28
N ASN A 93 -6.19 0.02 -3.57
CA ASN A 93 -6.82 -1.22 -3.12
C ASN A 93 -7.40 -2.02 -4.30
N GLU A 94 -8.09 -1.37 -5.23
CA GLU A 94 -8.65 -2.00 -6.43
C GLU A 94 -7.55 -2.63 -7.32
N VAL A 95 -6.46 -1.89 -7.56
CA VAL A 95 -5.31 -2.42 -8.30
C VAL A 95 -4.71 -3.61 -7.56
N GLN A 96 -4.55 -3.52 -6.23
CA GLN A 96 -4.01 -4.63 -5.45
C GLN A 96 -4.87 -5.89 -5.54
N GLU A 97 -6.19 -5.77 -5.54
CA GLU A 97 -7.10 -6.90 -5.72
C GLU A 97 -6.85 -7.59 -7.07
N ILE A 98 -6.72 -6.83 -8.15
CA ILE A 98 -6.39 -7.37 -9.48
C ILE A 98 -5.02 -8.07 -9.45
N LEU A 99 -4.00 -7.45 -8.85
CA LEU A 99 -2.66 -8.02 -8.76
C LEU A 99 -2.64 -9.35 -8.00
N VAL A 100 -3.40 -9.45 -6.90
CA VAL A 100 -3.55 -10.68 -6.12
C VAL A 100 -4.26 -11.76 -6.94
N GLN A 101 -5.38 -11.42 -7.57
CA GLN A 101 -6.17 -12.36 -8.38
C GLN A 101 -5.38 -12.92 -9.57
N LYS A 102 -4.50 -12.11 -10.16
CA LYS A 102 -3.66 -12.50 -11.31
C LYS A 102 -2.31 -13.08 -10.90
N GLY A 103 -1.93 -13.01 -9.63
CA GLY A 103 -0.60 -13.41 -9.15
C GLY A 103 0.54 -12.50 -9.62
N TRP A 104 0.26 -11.24 -9.93
CA TRP A 104 1.20 -10.28 -10.54
C TRP A 104 1.92 -9.39 -9.53
N GLN A 105 1.77 -9.61 -8.22
CA GLN A 105 2.30 -8.72 -7.19
C GLN A 105 3.83 -8.52 -7.30
N GLN A 106 4.57 -9.57 -7.68
CA GLN A 106 6.02 -9.50 -7.91
C GLN A 106 6.40 -8.73 -9.18
N ASP A 107 5.52 -8.69 -10.18
CA ASP A 107 5.74 -7.97 -11.43
C ASP A 107 5.54 -6.45 -11.27
N PHE A 108 4.75 -6.06 -10.25
CA PHE A 108 4.39 -4.68 -9.90
C PHE A 108 4.77 -4.36 -8.44
N PRO A 109 6.07 -4.36 -8.11
CA PRO A 109 6.54 -4.21 -6.73
C PRO A 109 6.24 -2.83 -6.13
N LEU A 110 6.25 -1.75 -6.92
CA LEU A 110 5.97 -0.41 -6.41
C LEU A 110 4.49 -0.27 -6.06
N MET A 111 3.58 -0.67 -6.95
CA MET A 111 2.12 -0.69 -6.67
C MET A 111 1.81 -1.52 -5.42
N THR A 112 2.41 -2.71 -5.31
CA THR A 112 2.23 -3.61 -4.14
C THR A 112 2.76 -2.98 -2.86
N THR A 113 3.95 -2.37 -2.91
CA THR A 113 4.56 -1.70 -1.75
C THR A 113 3.74 -0.50 -1.30
N ILE A 114 3.27 0.34 -2.24
CA ILE A 114 2.40 1.48 -1.94
C ILE A 114 1.11 1.01 -1.27
N ASN A 115 0.46 -0.03 -1.79
CA ASN A 115 -0.75 -0.57 -1.17
C ASN A 115 -0.50 -1.07 0.26
N ALA A 116 0.61 -1.76 0.47
CA ALA A 116 0.99 -2.25 1.80
C ALA A 116 1.26 -1.11 2.79
N ILE A 117 1.86 0.00 2.34
CA ILE A 117 2.07 1.22 3.16
C ILE A 117 0.72 1.88 3.49
N VAL A 118 -0.17 1.98 2.50
CA VAL A 118 -1.51 2.55 2.66
C VAL A 118 -2.31 1.77 3.71
N ASN A 119 -2.17 0.45 3.72
CA ASN A 119 -2.85 -0.46 4.66
C ASN A 119 -2.04 -0.74 5.94
N GLY A 120 -0.99 0.03 6.24
CA GLY A 120 -0.21 -0.08 7.47
C GLY A 120 0.60 -1.36 7.64
N LYS A 121 0.76 -2.18 6.59
CA LYS A 121 1.58 -3.41 6.59
C LYS A 121 3.07 -3.10 6.44
N LEU A 122 3.40 -1.97 5.83
CA LEU A 122 4.77 -1.47 5.66
C LEU A 122 4.88 -0.02 6.13
N THR A 123 6.11 0.42 6.36
CA THR A 123 6.38 1.82 6.69
C THR A 123 6.60 2.65 5.43
N PRO A 124 6.33 3.97 5.46
CA PRO A 124 6.60 4.83 4.32
C PRO A 124 8.04 4.72 3.79
N SER A 125 9.02 4.42 4.66
CA SER A 125 10.44 4.29 4.30
C SER A 125 10.70 3.17 3.26
N ASP A 126 9.85 2.15 3.25
CA ASP A 126 10.00 0.97 2.39
C ASP A 126 9.76 1.25 0.91
N VAL A 127 9.14 2.40 0.56
CA VAL A 127 8.92 2.83 -0.84
C VAL A 127 10.23 2.90 -1.65
N THR A 128 11.36 3.15 -0.98
CA THR A 128 12.69 3.22 -1.62
C THR A 128 13.33 1.85 -1.88
N ARG A 129 12.78 0.80 -1.27
CA ARG A 129 13.24 -0.59 -1.36
C ARG A 129 12.08 -1.49 -1.79
N ASP A 130 11.19 -0.97 -2.62
CA ASP A 130 9.94 -1.59 -3.06
C ASP A 130 10.10 -3.03 -3.54
N VAL A 131 11.15 -3.35 -4.30
CA VAL A 131 11.40 -4.73 -4.76
C VAL A 131 11.66 -5.67 -3.57
N GLN A 132 12.47 -5.25 -2.60
CA GLN A 132 12.78 -6.05 -1.42
C GLN A 132 11.56 -6.15 -0.50
N ALA A 133 10.87 -5.04 -0.29
CA ALA A 133 9.68 -4.96 0.55
C ALA A 133 8.55 -5.83 0.00
N CYS A 134 8.30 -5.77 -1.32
CA CYS A 134 7.34 -6.63 -2.00
C CYS A 134 7.70 -8.11 -1.83
N LYS A 135 8.96 -8.50 -2.04
CA LYS A 135 9.40 -9.89 -1.82
C LYS A 135 9.16 -10.36 -0.39
N GLN A 136 9.48 -9.54 0.60
CA GLN A 136 9.26 -9.87 2.02
C GLN A 136 7.77 -10.03 2.35
N LEU A 137 6.90 -9.21 1.77
CA LEU A 137 5.45 -9.34 1.94
C LEU A 137 4.88 -10.63 1.35
N LEU A 138 5.48 -11.13 0.26
CA LEU A 138 4.97 -12.28 -0.50
C LEU A 138 5.66 -13.59 -0.13
N THR A 139 6.76 -13.55 0.61
CA THR A 139 7.31 -14.76 1.22
C THR A 139 6.30 -15.29 2.23
N PRO A 140 5.95 -16.59 2.18
CA PRO A 140 5.12 -17.19 3.22
C PRO A 140 5.83 -16.99 4.56
N GLU A 141 5.23 -16.23 5.48
CA GLU A 141 5.67 -16.27 6.86
C GLU A 141 5.60 -17.75 7.31
N LYS A 142 6.68 -18.26 7.90
CA LYS A 142 6.60 -19.44 8.76
C LYS A 142 5.45 -19.15 9.73
N LYS A 143 4.33 -19.87 9.61
CA LYS A 143 3.19 -19.79 10.53
C LYS A 143 3.76 -19.68 11.95
N ALA A 144 3.70 -18.49 12.55
CA ALA A 144 3.91 -18.38 13.98
C ALA A 144 2.87 -19.31 14.60
N ALA A 145 3.33 -20.36 15.28
CA ALA A 145 2.45 -21.31 15.92
C ALA A 145 1.52 -20.52 16.84
N ALA A 146 0.21 -20.55 16.55
CA ALA A 146 -0.78 -19.98 17.44
C ALA A 146 -0.51 -20.53 18.85
N PRO A 147 -0.51 -19.68 19.90
CA PRO A 147 -0.32 -20.16 21.25
C PRO A 147 -1.40 -21.21 21.51
N LYS A 148 -0.99 -22.46 21.79
CA LYS A 148 -1.91 -23.53 22.17
C LYS A 148 -2.71 -23.02 23.36
N LYS A 149 -3.97 -22.65 23.16
CA LYS A 149 -4.90 -22.40 24.25
C LYS A 149 -4.93 -23.69 25.07
N LYS A 150 -4.37 -23.66 26.28
CA LYS A 150 -4.60 -24.72 27.26
C LYS A 150 -6.11 -24.80 27.44
N ILE A 151 -6.71 -25.87 26.92
CA ILE A 151 -8.08 -26.23 27.27
C ILE A 151 -8.04 -26.46 28.79
N PRO A 152 -8.80 -25.71 29.60
CA PRO A 152 -8.85 -25.98 31.02
C PRO A 152 -9.48 -27.36 31.18
N THR A 153 -8.69 -28.32 31.65
CA THR A 153 -9.18 -29.60 32.16
C THR A 153 -10.19 -29.29 33.25
N ARG A 154 -11.46 -29.66 33.03
CA ARG A 154 -12.51 -29.59 34.05
C ARG A 154 -12.01 -30.31 35.30
N ALA A 155 -12.07 -29.63 36.45
CA ALA A 155 -11.91 -30.28 37.74
C ALA A 155 -13.00 -31.37 37.89
N PRO A 156 -12.67 -32.54 38.47
CA PRO A 156 -13.68 -33.55 38.77
C PRO A 156 -14.70 -32.97 39.75
N LEU A 157 -16.00 -33.20 39.51
CA LEU A 157 -17.03 -32.90 40.50
C LEU A 157 -16.76 -33.74 41.74
N ASP A 158 -16.49 -33.08 42.86
CA ASP A 158 -16.50 -33.67 44.19
C ASP A 158 -17.95 -34.04 44.53
N LEU A 159 -18.22 -35.35 44.52
CA LEU A 159 -19.49 -35.93 44.94
C LEU A 159 -19.33 -36.43 46.38
N THR A 160 -19.07 -35.50 47.31
CA THR A 160 -19.25 -35.73 48.74
C THR A 160 -20.16 -34.66 49.31
N MET A 161 -21.39 -35.05 49.65
CA MET A 161 -22.15 -34.68 50.85
C MET A 161 -23.65 -35.00 50.65
N THR A 162 -24.07 -36.13 51.23
CA THR A 162 -25.18 -36.24 52.21
C THR A 162 -26.52 -35.57 51.85
N VAL A 163 -27.56 -36.37 51.52
CA VAL A 163 -28.56 -36.92 52.47
C VAL A 163 -29.10 -38.24 51.89
#